data_AF-A0A7S0U0P6-F1
#
_entry.id   AF-A0A7S0U0P6-F1
#
_cell.length_a   1.000
_cell.length_b   1.000
_cell.length_c   1.000
_cell.angle_alpha   90.00
_cell.angle_beta   90.00
_cell.angle_gamma   90.00
#
_symmetry.space_group_name_H-M   'P 1'
#
loop_
_entity.id
_entity.type
_entity.pdbx_description
1 polymer ?
#
loop_
_entity_poly.entity_id
_entity_poly.type
_entity_poly.pdbx_seq_one_letter_code
_entity_poly.pdbx_strand_id
1 'polypeptide(L)'
;VKSDIEAAGKAYDAVCSSVDHHCYEVPGFHADYIKSKGLGLDGVLQMTFQLAHYKLYGISASTYESANQSAYKHGRTETIRSCTLDSHAMCKVFNDASSSNSDKQAALKKAVKTHGANTKNALMGKGWDRHMFALKYEALQEGLDLP
;
A
#
# COMPACT_ATOMS: atom_id res chain seq x y z
N VAL A 1 -31.00 15.25 23.69
CA VAL A 1 -31.50 14.47 22.53
C VAL A 1 -31.64 15.33 21.28
N LYS A 2 -32.56 16.30 21.18
CA LYS A 2 -32.71 17.11 19.96
C LYS A 2 -31.43 17.88 19.59
N SER A 3 -30.81 18.54 20.56
CA SER A 3 -29.52 19.22 20.42
C SER A 3 -28.41 18.27 19.94
N ASP A 4 -28.39 17.04 20.45
CA ASP A 4 -27.34 16.06 20.14
C ASP A 4 -27.50 15.51 18.72
N ILE A 5 -28.75 15.33 18.26
CA ILE A 5 -29.07 14.95 16.89
C ILE A 5 -28.64 16.06 15.92
N GLU A 6 -28.95 17.32 16.24
CA GLU A 6 -28.54 18.47 15.43
C GLU A 6 -27.02 18.62 15.37
N ALA A 7 -26.33 18.40 16.49
CA ALA A 7 -24.86 18.41 16.54
C ALA A 7 -24.25 17.28 15.70
N ALA A 8 -24.80 16.06 15.80
CA ALA A 8 -24.36 14.91 15.02
C ALA A 8 -24.56 15.12 13.51
N GLY A 9 -25.70 15.70 13.10
CA GLY A 9 -25.97 16.04 11.71
C GLY A 9 -24.95 17.03 11.15
N LYS A 10 -24.67 18.11 11.88
CA LYS A 10 -23.65 19.10 11.47
C LYS A 10 -22.25 18.48 11.36
N ALA A 11 -21.89 17.59 12.29
CA ALA A 11 -20.61 16.90 12.25
C ALA A 11 -20.51 15.96 11.05
N TYR A 12 -21.59 15.23 10.73
CA TYR A 12 -21.66 14.37 9.55
C TYR A 12 -21.49 15.16 8.26
N ASP A 13 -22.25 16.25 8.10
CA ASP A 13 -22.20 17.09 6.90
C ASP A 13 -20.81 17.70 6.69
N ALA A 14 -20.14 18.12 7.77
CA ALA A 14 -18.78 18.63 7.73
C ALA A 14 -17.78 17.56 7.26
N VAL A 15 -17.91 16.31 7.73
CA VAL A 15 -17.06 15.19 7.27
C VAL A 15 -17.32 14.90 5.80
N CYS A 16 -18.58 14.72 5.39
CA CYS A 16 -18.94 14.42 4.01
C CYS A 16 -18.45 15.50 3.04
N SER A 17 -18.58 16.77 3.41
CA SER A 17 -18.15 17.90 2.57
C SER A 17 -16.63 18.00 2.43
N SER A 18 -15.86 17.36 3.33
CA SER A 18 -14.39 17.37 3.30
C SER A 18 -13.77 16.23 2.46
N VAL A 19 -14.58 15.27 2.01
CA VAL A 19 -14.11 14.12 1.23
C VAL A 19 -14.14 14.44 -0.26
N ASP A 20 -12.98 14.44 -0.90
CA ASP A 20 -12.86 14.46 -2.36
C ASP A 20 -12.69 13.02 -2.89
N HIS A 21 -13.57 12.60 -3.80
CA HIS A 21 -13.62 11.23 -4.30
C HIS A 21 -13.68 11.21 -5.84
N HIS A 22 -12.68 10.56 -6.44
CA HIS A 22 -12.58 10.37 -7.89
C HIS A 22 -12.58 8.89 -8.21
N CYS A 23 -13.37 8.49 -9.22
CA CYS A 23 -13.40 7.13 -9.74
C CYS A 23 -12.83 7.12 -11.17
N TYR A 24 -11.91 6.19 -11.44
CA TYR A 24 -11.28 6.07 -12.75
C TYR A 24 -11.47 4.66 -13.30
N GLU A 25 -11.97 4.58 -14.53
CA GLU A 25 -12.00 3.35 -15.30
C GLU A 25 -10.91 3.42 -16.38
N VAL A 26 -10.10 2.35 -16.49
CA VAL A 26 -9.01 2.27 -17.46
C VAL A 26 -9.27 1.08 -18.40
N PRO A 27 -10.00 1.29 -19.51
CA PRO A 27 -10.30 0.24 -20.47
C PRO A 27 -9.02 -0.44 -20.98
N GLY A 28 -9.04 -1.77 -21.09
CA GLY A 28 -7.88 -2.54 -21.56
C GLY A 28 -6.80 -2.79 -20.50
N PHE A 29 -6.85 -2.16 -19.33
CA PHE A 29 -6.01 -2.53 -18.19
C PHE A 29 -6.72 -3.57 -17.33
N HIS A 30 -6.55 -4.85 -17.67
CA HIS A 30 -7.20 -5.96 -16.97
C HIS A 30 -6.22 -7.07 -16.58
N ALA A 31 -6.67 -7.95 -15.67
CA ALA A 31 -5.86 -9.01 -15.10
C ALA A 31 -5.20 -9.91 -16.16
N ASP A 32 -5.93 -10.29 -17.21
CA ASP A 32 -5.42 -11.22 -18.23
C ASP A 32 -4.30 -10.59 -19.07
N TYR A 33 -4.43 -9.30 -19.39
CA TYR A 33 -3.35 -8.57 -20.06
C TYR A 33 -2.08 -8.57 -19.21
N ILE A 34 -2.18 -8.23 -17.93
CA ILE A 34 -1.01 -8.18 -17.02
C ILE A 34 -0.40 -9.57 -16.80
N LYS A 35 -1.23 -10.60 -16.62
CA LYS A 35 -0.79 -11.99 -16.50
C LYS A 35 -0.07 -12.47 -17.76
N SER A 36 -0.51 -12.07 -18.95
CA SER A 36 0.18 -12.40 -20.22
C SER A 36 1.62 -11.86 -20.27
N LYS A 37 1.97 -10.88 -19.43
CA LYS A 37 3.32 -10.32 -19.30
C LYS A 37 4.14 -10.95 -18.17
N GLY A 38 3.60 -11.98 -17.50
CA GLY A 38 4.25 -12.65 -16.38
C GLY A 38 4.30 -11.82 -15.10
N LEU A 39 3.37 -10.87 -14.93
CA LEU A 39 3.30 -9.97 -13.77
C LEU A 39 1.99 -10.19 -13.00
N GLY A 40 2.02 -9.89 -11.71
CA GLY A 40 0.82 -9.83 -10.87
C GLY A 40 0.12 -8.48 -11.01
N LEU A 41 -1.20 -8.47 -11.26
CA LEU A 41 -2.00 -7.24 -11.40
C LEU A 41 -1.84 -6.32 -10.18
N ASP A 42 -1.98 -6.89 -8.99
CA ASP A 42 -1.89 -6.18 -7.72
C ASP A 42 -0.54 -5.48 -7.52
N GLY A 43 0.57 -6.22 -7.71
CA GLY A 43 1.91 -5.62 -7.65
C GLY A 43 2.14 -4.53 -8.71
N VAL A 44 1.58 -4.66 -9.91
CA VAL A 44 1.66 -3.60 -10.95
C VAL A 44 0.87 -2.36 -10.52
N LEU A 45 -0.32 -2.51 -9.96
CA LEU A 45 -1.12 -1.40 -9.46
C LEU A 45 -0.41 -0.68 -8.30
N GLN A 46 0.14 -1.43 -7.35
CA GLN A 46 0.91 -0.88 -6.23
C GLN A 46 2.12 -0.08 -6.72
N MET A 47 2.86 -0.59 -7.71
CA MET A 47 3.98 0.15 -8.31
C MET A 47 3.52 1.38 -9.09
N THR A 48 2.33 1.34 -9.69
CA THR A 48 1.73 2.49 -10.37
C THR A 48 1.43 3.61 -9.36
N PHE A 49 0.90 3.28 -8.19
CA PHE A 49 0.68 4.26 -7.12
C PHE A 49 1.99 4.84 -6.58
N GLN A 50 3.03 4.00 -6.40
CA GLN A 50 4.37 4.48 -6.00
C GLN A 50 4.92 5.49 -7.02
N LEU A 51 4.83 5.16 -8.31
CA LEU A 51 5.31 6.03 -9.38
C LEU A 51 4.50 7.32 -9.50
N ALA A 52 3.17 7.25 -9.38
CA ALA A 52 2.30 8.41 -9.43
C ALA A 52 2.63 9.39 -8.29
N HIS A 53 2.76 8.89 -7.06
CA HIS A 53 3.16 9.70 -5.92
C HIS A 53 4.55 10.33 -6.14
N TYR A 54 5.53 9.52 -6.58
CA TYR A 54 6.89 10.02 -6.81
C TYR A 54 6.94 11.10 -7.90
N LYS A 55 6.13 10.99 -8.96
CA LYS A 55 6.03 12.02 -10.01
C LYS A 55 5.41 13.31 -9.51
N LEU A 56 4.43 13.23 -8.61
CA LEU A 56 3.76 14.41 -8.05
C LEU A 56 4.63 15.16 -7.04
N TYR A 57 5.35 14.43 -6.18
CA TYR A 57 6.01 15.02 -5.01
C TYR A 57 7.53 14.89 -5.00
N GLY A 58 8.13 14.16 -5.94
CA GLY A 58 9.59 13.92 -6.00
C GLY A 58 10.12 12.99 -4.90
N ILE A 59 9.26 12.48 -4.03
CA ILE A 59 9.61 11.62 -2.89
C ILE A 59 8.74 10.36 -2.85
N SER A 60 9.29 9.29 -2.28
CA SER A 60 8.54 8.08 -1.96
C SER A 60 7.80 8.26 -0.63
N ALA A 61 6.58 7.72 -0.54
CA ALA A 61 5.76 7.79 0.68
C ALA A 61 5.59 6.41 1.32
N SER A 62 5.61 6.38 2.66
CA SER A 62 5.19 5.20 3.42
C SER A 62 3.79 4.80 2.99
N THR A 63 3.64 3.57 2.51
CA THR A 63 2.41 3.07 1.92
C THR A 63 1.95 1.82 2.65
N TYR A 64 0.68 1.84 3.07
CA TYR A 64 -0.01 0.73 3.70
C TYR A 64 -0.87 0.01 2.66
N GLU A 65 -0.72 -1.31 2.58
CA GLU A 65 -1.63 -2.19 1.86
C GLU A 65 -2.07 -3.31 2.81
N SER A 66 -3.35 -3.67 2.78
CA SER A 66 -3.91 -4.68 3.69
C SER A 66 -3.68 -6.10 3.17
N ALA A 67 -2.99 -6.93 3.94
CA ALA A 67 -2.93 -8.38 3.72
C ALA A 67 -3.95 -9.10 4.60
N ASN A 68 -4.83 -9.89 4.00
CA ASN A 68 -5.80 -10.71 4.72
C ASN A 68 -5.11 -11.85 5.50
N GLN A 69 -5.51 -12.08 6.76
CA GLN A 69 -5.02 -13.17 7.61
C GLN A 69 -6.03 -14.31 7.80
N SER A 70 -7.04 -14.45 6.94
CA SER A 70 -8.11 -15.45 7.10
C SER A 70 -7.64 -16.92 7.10
N ALA A 71 -6.38 -17.20 6.77
CA ALA A 71 -5.77 -18.51 6.94
C ALA A 71 -5.57 -18.89 8.42
N TYR A 72 -5.61 -17.92 9.33
CA TYR A 72 -5.43 -18.10 10.77
C TYR A 72 -6.77 -17.97 11.51
N LYS A 73 -6.93 -18.71 12.61
CA LYS A 73 -8.12 -18.62 13.47
C LYS A 73 -8.27 -17.18 14.00
N HIS A 74 -9.41 -16.55 13.73
CA HIS A 74 -9.70 -15.14 14.04
C HIS A 74 -8.77 -14.12 13.36
N GLY A 75 -8.03 -14.54 12.31
CA GLY A 75 -7.14 -13.65 11.58
C GLY A 75 -7.89 -12.48 10.95
N ARG A 76 -7.33 -11.28 11.10
CA ARG A 76 -7.83 -10.04 10.50
C ARG A 76 -6.89 -9.61 9.38
N THR A 77 -5.95 -8.72 9.67
CA THR A 77 -5.06 -8.13 8.67
C THR A 77 -3.62 -8.02 9.15
N GLU A 78 -2.70 -8.13 8.22
CA GLU A 78 -1.30 -7.67 8.30
C GLU A 78 -1.10 -6.53 7.29
N THR A 79 0.06 -5.86 7.37
CA THR A 79 0.47 -4.77 6.47
C THR A 79 1.47 -5.28 5.44
N ILE A 80 1.21 -4.98 4.18
CA ILE A 80 2.21 -5.00 3.11
C ILE A 80 2.71 -3.58 2.94
N ARG A 81 4.03 -3.40 2.94
CA ARG A 81 4.65 -2.10 2.68
C ARG A 81 5.13 -2.02 1.24
N SER A 82 4.34 -1.36 0.39
CA SER A 82 4.63 -1.20 -1.05
C SER A 82 5.80 -0.27 -1.33
N CYS A 83 6.09 0.65 -0.42
CA CYS A 83 7.28 1.50 -0.47
C CYS A 83 8.50 0.71 0.00
N THR A 84 9.32 0.27 -0.96
CA THR A 84 10.54 -0.53 -0.76
C THR A 84 11.70 0.14 -1.49
N LEU A 85 12.93 -0.33 -1.25
CA LEU A 85 14.09 0.12 -2.00
C LEU A 85 13.94 -0.14 -3.51
N ASP A 86 13.33 -1.26 -3.89
CA ASP A 86 13.12 -1.61 -5.30
C ASP A 86 12.02 -0.76 -5.94
N SER A 87 10.92 -0.44 -5.21
CA SER A 87 9.90 0.46 -5.74
C SER A 87 10.44 1.89 -5.89
N HIS A 88 11.25 2.36 -4.93
CA HIS A 88 11.93 3.64 -5.03
C HIS A 88 12.93 3.68 -6.20
N ALA A 89 13.74 2.63 -6.37
CA ALA A 89 14.66 2.51 -7.50
C ALA A 89 13.92 2.52 -8.84
N MET A 90 12.80 1.80 -8.95
CA MET A 90 11.91 1.85 -10.11
C MET A 90 11.40 3.27 -10.36
N CYS A 91 10.95 4.00 -9.35
CA CYS A 91 10.50 5.38 -9.51
C CYS A 91 11.58 6.27 -10.13
N LYS A 92 12.83 6.14 -9.66
CA LYS A 92 13.97 6.88 -10.21
C LYS A 92 14.24 6.54 -11.68
N VAL A 93 14.27 5.25 -12.03
CA VAL A 93 14.48 4.78 -13.42
C VAL A 93 13.36 5.25 -14.36
N PHE A 94 12.11 5.25 -13.89
CA PHE A 94 10.98 5.72 -14.70
C PHE A 94 10.98 7.24 -14.92
N ASN A 95 11.62 8.00 -14.02
CA ASN A 95 11.68 9.46 -14.07
C ASN A 95 12.99 10.00 -14.67
N ASP A 96 13.91 9.12 -15.04
CA ASP A 96 15.16 9.46 -15.72
C ASP A 96 14.97 9.39 -17.25
N ALA A 97 15.29 10.49 -17.93
CA ALA A 97 15.18 10.61 -19.38
C ALA A 97 16.23 9.76 -20.13
N SER A 98 17.34 9.42 -19.47
CA SER A 98 18.40 8.58 -20.05
C SER A 98 18.13 7.08 -19.95
N SER A 99 17.19 6.68 -19.08
CA SER A 99 16.85 5.27 -18.86
C SER A 99 16.08 4.68 -20.06
N SER A 100 16.55 3.55 -20.57
CA SER A 100 15.92 2.85 -21.69
C SER A 100 14.61 2.16 -21.30
N ASN A 101 13.81 1.77 -22.29
CA ASN A 101 12.61 0.95 -22.04
C ASN A 101 12.96 -0.41 -21.42
N SER A 102 14.15 -0.95 -21.73
CA SER A 102 14.63 -2.21 -21.13
C SER A 102 14.93 -2.01 -19.64
N ASP A 103 15.57 -0.90 -19.27
CA ASP A 103 15.87 -0.56 -17.88
C ASP A 103 14.58 -0.38 -17.07
N LYS A 104 13.61 0.35 -17.63
CA LYS A 104 12.28 0.54 -17.02
C LYS A 104 11.57 -0.79 -16.83
N GLN A 105 11.59 -1.67 -17.83
CA GLN A 105 10.97 -2.99 -17.73
C GLN A 105 11.65 -3.86 -16.66
N ALA A 106 12.99 -3.85 -16.60
CA ALA A 106 13.74 -4.61 -15.61
C ALA A 106 13.45 -4.11 -14.19
N ALA A 107 13.43 -2.78 -13.99
CA ALA A 107 13.12 -2.16 -12.71
C ALA A 107 11.70 -2.47 -12.24
N LEU A 108 10.70 -2.38 -13.14
CA LEU A 108 9.31 -2.75 -12.85
C LEU A 108 9.20 -4.22 -12.44
N LYS A 109 9.78 -5.14 -13.22
CA LYS A 109 9.77 -6.58 -12.90
C LYS A 109 10.37 -6.86 -11.53
N LYS A 110 11.49 -6.21 -11.19
CA LYS A 110 12.15 -6.36 -9.90
C LYS A 110 11.24 -5.86 -8.76
N ALA A 111 10.68 -4.66 -8.89
CA ALA A 111 9.83 -4.08 -7.86
C ALA A 111 8.54 -4.89 -7.64
N VAL A 112 7.89 -5.37 -8.71
CA VAL A 112 6.73 -6.26 -8.63
C VAL A 112 7.08 -7.61 -7.98
N LYS A 113 8.25 -8.17 -8.28
CA LYS A 113 8.72 -9.41 -7.63
C LYS A 113 8.93 -9.22 -6.13
N THR A 114 9.54 -8.12 -5.72
CA THR A 114 9.75 -7.77 -4.30
C THR A 114 8.42 -7.57 -3.58
N HIS A 115 7.48 -6.85 -4.21
CA HIS A 115 6.11 -6.72 -3.70
C HIS A 115 5.44 -8.09 -3.52
N GLY A 116 5.47 -8.97 -4.53
CA GLY A 116 4.89 -10.31 -4.44
C GLY A 116 5.50 -11.19 -3.34
N ALA A 117 6.81 -11.06 -3.08
CA ALA A 117 7.47 -11.75 -1.96
C ALA A 117 6.98 -11.22 -0.60
N ASN A 118 6.83 -9.89 -0.47
CA ASN A 118 6.30 -9.26 0.74
C ASN A 118 4.84 -9.64 0.97
N THR A 119 4.01 -9.65 -0.08
CA THR A 119 2.62 -10.12 -0.01
C THR A 119 2.55 -11.56 0.47
N LYS A 120 3.36 -12.46 -0.09
CA LYS A 120 3.43 -13.85 0.37
C LYS A 120 3.82 -13.95 1.85
N ASN A 121 4.86 -13.21 2.27
CA ASN A 121 5.29 -13.22 3.66
C ASN A 121 4.18 -12.70 4.60
N ALA A 122 3.53 -11.59 4.24
CA ALA A 122 2.43 -11.05 5.01
C ALA A 122 1.31 -12.07 5.15
N LEU A 123 0.81 -12.66 4.05
CA LEU A 123 -0.24 -13.69 4.06
C LEU A 123 0.12 -14.95 4.86
N MET A 124 1.42 -15.26 4.99
CA MET A 124 1.94 -16.38 5.79
C MET A 124 2.26 -16.00 7.24
N GLY A 125 1.74 -14.87 7.74
CA GLY A 125 1.95 -14.43 9.13
C GLY A 125 3.41 -14.04 9.43
N LYS A 126 4.19 -13.73 8.38
CA LYS A 126 5.61 -13.30 8.47
C LYS A 126 5.78 -11.81 8.20
N GLY A 127 4.70 -11.04 8.29
CA GLY A 127 4.78 -9.59 8.38
C GLY A 127 5.31 -9.15 9.74
N TRP A 128 5.71 -7.89 9.84
CA TRP A 128 6.31 -7.34 11.05
C TRP A 128 5.48 -6.22 11.68
N ASP A 129 4.58 -5.58 10.95
CA ASP A 129 3.79 -4.44 11.44
C ASP A 129 2.93 -4.82 12.65
N ARG A 130 2.18 -5.93 12.57
CA ARG A 130 1.37 -6.39 13.72
C ARG A 130 2.22 -6.90 14.87
N HIS A 131 3.38 -7.49 14.57
CA HIS A 131 4.33 -7.92 15.60
C HIS A 131 4.88 -6.71 16.37
N MET A 132 5.34 -5.66 15.69
CA MET A 132 5.82 -4.44 16.34
C MET A 132 4.71 -3.75 17.14
N PHE A 133 3.48 -3.75 16.61
CA PHE A 133 2.32 -3.26 17.35
C PHE A 133 2.08 -4.04 18.64
N ALA A 134 2.19 -5.37 18.61
CA ALA A 134 2.06 -6.21 19.80
C ALA A 134 3.16 -5.90 20.83
N LEU A 135 4.43 -5.84 20.40
CA LEU A 135 5.55 -5.50 21.31
C LEU A 135 5.37 -4.15 22.00
N LYS A 136 4.91 -3.13 21.25
CA LYS A 136 4.57 -1.83 21.83
C LYS A 136 3.50 -1.96 22.91
N TYR A 137 2.44 -2.74 22.64
CA TYR A 137 1.34 -2.88 23.58
C TYR A 137 1.75 -3.63 24.85
N GLU A 138 2.53 -4.71 24.70
CA GLU A 138 3.09 -5.45 25.84
C GLU A 138 3.96 -4.54 26.73
N ALA A 139 4.85 -3.74 26.15
CA ALA A 139 5.67 -2.79 26.92
C ALA A 139 4.82 -1.80 27.72
N LEU A 140 3.75 -1.27 27.10
CA LEU A 140 2.83 -0.35 27.77
C LEU A 140 2.04 -1.02 28.90
N GLN A 141 1.65 -2.30 28.74
CA GLN A 141 0.94 -3.04 29.79
C GLN A 141 1.82 -3.34 30.99
N GLU A 142 3.10 -3.60 30.77
CA GLU A 142 4.09 -3.83 31.82
C GLU A 142 4.65 -2.53 32.43
N GLY A 143 4.20 -1.36 31.96
CA GLY A 143 4.67 -0.06 32.44
C GLY A 143 6.14 0.23 32.09
N LEU A 144 6.65 -0.41 31.04
CA LEU A 144 7.98 -0.17 30.51
C LEU A 144 7.99 1.08 29.63
N ASP A 145 9.14 1.76 29.57
CA ASP A 145 9.35 2.83 28.62
C ASP A 145 9.23 2.30 27.18
N LEU A 146 8.68 3.12 26.28
CA LEU A 146 8.63 2.80 24.86
C LEU A 146 10.07 2.79 24.30
N PRO A 147 10.49 1.70 23.62
CA PRO A 147 11.80 1.62 22.97
C PRO A 147 12.02 2.68 21.90
#